data_AF-A0A833SW62-F1
#
_entry.id   AF-A0A833SW62-F1
#
_cell.length_a   1.000
_cell.length_b   1.000
_cell.length_c   1.000
_cell.angle_alpha   90.00
_cell.angle_beta   90.00
_cell.angle_gamma   90.00
#
_symmetry.space_group_name_H-M   'P 1'
#
loop_
_entity.id
_entity.type
_entity.pdbx_description
1 polymer ?
#
loop_
_entity_poly.entity_id
_entity_poly.type
_entity_poly.pdbx_seq_one_letter_code
_entity_poly.pdbx_strand_id
1 'polypeptide(L)'
;MLQKLHTRTRLLDDSRTRPALLQELLEYLHTELDGERESRKPSLRRLQLVREALNRLIDGFSVYAPVLMQIRDEYERAVEDLHARNLMIPGLQTRLQSLETHCLQQLSAYSAEAKARSLVLKKRLAETQALLAASTAENARLTAALRSEKDNATKAESKLTDERSLVDARALQKATARYYHACDELAELKKSVAALEEQGNGEHVAADKNTIVLLSREEQELSTALTASSAMHFNQDMMITDM
;
A
#
# COMPACT_ATOMS: atom_id res chain seq x y z
N MET A 1 16.12 -84.77 -0.25
CA MET A 1 16.07 -85.95 0.64
C MET A 1 14.93 -86.86 0.19
N LEU A 2 15.26 -87.79 -0.71
CA LEU A 2 14.42 -88.91 -1.11
C LEU A 2 14.59 -90.01 -0.08
N GLN A 3 13.52 -90.47 0.56
CA GLN A 3 13.30 -91.87 0.93
C GLN A 3 12.07 -92.03 1.84
N LYS A 4 11.26 -93.04 1.51
CA LYS A 4 10.21 -93.71 2.32
C LYS A 4 8.82 -93.06 2.36
N LEU A 5 8.01 -93.39 1.36
CA LEU A 5 6.55 -93.52 1.50
C LEU A 5 5.91 -94.36 0.37
N HIS A 6 6.59 -95.41 -0.09
CA HIS A 6 6.14 -96.25 -1.23
C HIS A 6 5.70 -97.68 -0.85
N THR A 7 5.21 -97.90 0.37
CA THR A 7 4.81 -99.24 0.81
C THR A 7 3.48 -99.28 1.53
N ARG A 8 2.40 -98.73 0.94
CA ARG A 8 1.05 -99.01 1.49
C ARG A 8 -0.14 -98.90 0.52
N THR A 9 0.01 -99.35 -0.73
CA THR A 9 -1.13 -99.49 -1.66
C THR A 9 -1.00 -100.73 -2.54
N ARG A 10 -0.91 -101.90 -1.90
CA ARG A 10 -1.28 -103.18 -2.51
C ARG A 10 -2.18 -103.93 -1.54
N LEU A 11 -3.44 -103.52 -1.52
CA LEU A 11 -4.58 -104.23 -0.94
C LEU A 11 -5.84 -103.58 -1.55
N LEU A 12 -6.00 -103.74 -2.87
CA LEU A 12 -7.31 -103.64 -3.49
C LEU A 12 -7.98 -104.98 -3.21
N ASP A 13 -8.73 -105.03 -2.11
CA ASP A 13 -9.66 -106.12 -1.84
C ASP A 13 -10.71 -106.12 -2.97
N ASP A 14 -10.56 -107.06 -3.90
CA ASP A 14 -11.46 -107.34 -5.04
C ASP A 14 -12.85 -107.88 -4.59
N SER A 15 -13.18 -107.74 -3.30
CA SER A 15 -14.38 -108.27 -2.64
C SER A 15 -15.48 -107.23 -2.42
N ARG A 16 -15.22 -105.94 -2.70
CA ARG A 16 -16.21 -104.86 -2.49
C ARG A 16 -17.09 -104.67 -3.71
N THR A 17 -18.39 -104.53 -3.48
CA THR A 17 -19.33 -104.12 -4.53
C THR A 17 -19.09 -102.65 -4.87
N ARG A 18 -19.06 -102.31 -6.16
CA ARG A 18 -18.86 -100.94 -6.67
C ARG A 18 -19.71 -99.86 -5.97
N PRO A 19 -20.98 -100.12 -5.58
CA PRO A 19 -21.78 -99.17 -4.80
C PRO A 19 -21.21 -98.85 -3.41
N ALA A 20 -20.60 -99.83 -2.71
CA ALA A 20 -20.02 -99.62 -1.39
C ALA A 20 -18.79 -98.70 -1.44
N LEU A 21 -17.95 -98.84 -2.48
CA LEU A 21 -16.79 -97.96 -2.69
C LEU A 21 -17.21 -96.49 -2.91
N LEU A 22 -18.26 -96.25 -3.68
CA LEU A 22 -18.77 -94.88 -3.92
C LEU A 22 -19.32 -94.26 -2.64
N GLN A 23 -20.02 -95.05 -1.82
CA GLN A 23 -20.54 -94.63 -0.51
C GLN A 23 -19.38 -94.22 0.42
N GLU A 24 -18.35 -95.04 0.52
CA GLU A 24 -17.16 -94.77 1.34
C GLU A 24 -16.39 -93.54 0.85
N LEU A 25 -16.24 -93.37 -0.47
CA LEU A 25 -15.58 -92.18 -1.04
C LEU A 25 -16.38 -90.91 -0.79
N LEU A 26 -17.71 -90.97 -0.87
CA LEU A 26 -18.58 -89.86 -0.52
C LEU A 26 -18.50 -89.53 0.98
N GLU A 27 -18.50 -90.53 1.85
CA GLU A 27 -18.33 -90.33 3.30
C GLU A 27 -16.96 -89.76 3.65
N TYR A 28 -15.91 -90.26 3.00
CA TYR A 28 -14.54 -89.73 3.12
C TYR A 28 -14.48 -88.25 2.72
N LEU A 29 -15.02 -87.92 1.53
CA LEU A 29 -15.04 -86.55 1.05
C LEU A 29 -15.86 -85.64 1.96
N HIS A 30 -17.06 -86.06 2.40
CA HIS A 30 -17.86 -85.25 3.33
C HIS A 30 -17.14 -85.04 4.66
N THR A 31 -16.55 -86.07 5.24
CA THR A 31 -15.86 -85.98 6.54
C THR A 31 -14.63 -85.07 6.46
N GLU A 32 -13.79 -85.26 5.45
CA GLU A 32 -12.54 -84.50 5.31
C GLU A 32 -12.76 -83.09 4.74
N LEU A 33 -13.78 -82.85 3.91
CA LEU A 33 -14.10 -81.51 3.39
C LEU A 33 -14.95 -80.69 4.38
N ASP A 34 -15.81 -81.31 5.19
CA ASP A 34 -16.60 -80.60 6.20
C ASP A 34 -15.73 -80.11 7.36
N GLY A 35 -14.62 -80.79 7.67
CA GLY A 35 -13.59 -80.29 8.59
C GLY A 35 -12.94 -78.97 8.14
N GLU A 36 -13.01 -78.61 6.85
CA GLU A 36 -12.48 -77.35 6.30
C GLU A 36 -13.58 -76.33 5.92
N ARG A 37 -14.87 -76.59 6.20
CA ARG A 37 -15.99 -75.69 5.83
C ARG A 37 -15.92 -74.29 6.44
N GLU A 38 -15.24 -74.12 7.58
CA GLU A 38 -15.08 -72.81 8.20
C GLU A 38 -14.22 -71.86 7.36
N SER A 39 -13.37 -72.39 6.49
CA SER A 39 -12.62 -71.62 5.50
C SER A 39 -13.26 -71.81 4.13
N ARG A 40 -14.17 -70.91 3.75
CA ARG A 40 -14.70 -70.80 2.36
C ARG A 40 -13.60 -70.60 1.29
N LYS A 41 -12.33 -70.49 1.68
CA LYS A 41 -11.21 -70.31 0.75
C LYS A 41 -10.76 -71.67 0.18
N PRO A 42 -10.42 -71.73 -1.12
CA PRO A 42 -9.77 -72.89 -1.70
C PRO A 42 -8.42 -73.12 -1.00
N SER A 43 -8.23 -74.28 -0.39
CA SER A 43 -6.98 -74.66 0.27
C SER A 43 -6.26 -75.72 -0.54
N LEU A 44 -4.93 -75.72 -0.49
CA LEU A 44 -4.10 -76.76 -1.11
C LEU A 44 -4.49 -78.15 -0.58
N ARG A 45 -4.89 -78.24 0.69
CA ARG A 45 -5.32 -79.47 1.34
C ARG A 45 -6.61 -80.02 0.74
N ARG A 46 -7.63 -79.18 0.52
CA ARG A 46 -8.87 -79.59 -0.14
C ARG A 46 -8.64 -80.10 -1.56
N LEU A 47 -7.72 -79.47 -2.29
CA LEU A 47 -7.34 -79.94 -3.62
C LEU A 47 -6.66 -81.32 -3.58
N GLN A 48 -5.76 -81.54 -2.61
CA GLN A 48 -5.12 -82.84 -2.41
C GLN A 48 -6.12 -83.97 -2.04
N LEU A 49 -7.13 -83.66 -1.24
CA LEU A 49 -8.18 -84.62 -0.85
C LEU A 49 -9.04 -85.05 -2.06
N VAL A 50 -9.40 -84.10 -2.92
CA VAL A 50 -10.16 -84.38 -4.16
C VAL A 50 -9.31 -85.20 -5.14
N ARG A 51 -8.02 -84.88 -5.27
CA ARG A 51 -7.06 -85.65 -6.08
C ARG A 51 -6.96 -87.10 -5.63
N GLU A 52 -6.85 -87.32 -4.31
CA GLU A 52 -6.78 -88.66 -3.72
C GLU A 52 -8.07 -89.46 -3.95
N ALA A 53 -9.24 -88.83 -3.82
CA ALA A 53 -10.52 -89.48 -4.11
C ALA A 53 -10.68 -89.85 -5.59
N LEU A 54 -10.23 -88.98 -6.51
CA LEU A 54 -10.19 -89.27 -7.95
C LEU A 54 -9.29 -90.47 -8.28
N ASN A 55 -8.11 -90.58 -7.66
CA ASN A 55 -7.22 -91.73 -7.85
C ASN A 55 -7.87 -93.03 -7.37
N ARG A 56 -8.49 -93.03 -6.19
CA ARG A 56 -9.22 -94.20 -5.67
C ARG A 56 -10.43 -94.58 -6.53
N LEU A 57 -11.09 -93.58 -7.12
CA LEU A 57 -12.20 -93.80 -8.05
C LEU A 57 -11.70 -94.44 -9.36
N ILE A 58 -10.59 -93.95 -9.92
CA ILE A 58 -9.96 -94.53 -11.11
C ILE A 58 -9.55 -95.98 -10.87
N ASP A 59 -8.90 -96.25 -9.74
CA ASP A 59 -8.45 -97.60 -9.37
C ASP A 59 -9.62 -98.58 -9.18
N GLY A 60 -10.73 -98.11 -8.59
CA GLY A 60 -11.93 -98.94 -8.37
C GLY A 60 -12.86 -99.11 -9.57
N PHE A 61 -12.75 -98.24 -10.60
CA PHE A 61 -13.60 -98.23 -11.78
C PHE A 61 -12.79 -98.29 -13.08
N SER A 62 -11.96 -99.32 -13.21
CA SER A 62 -11.04 -99.51 -14.35
C SER A 62 -11.69 -99.45 -15.74
N VAL A 63 -12.94 -99.88 -15.88
CA VAL A 63 -13.72 -99.81 -17.14
C VAL A 63 -13.91 -98.36 -17.62
N TYR A 64 -14.02 -97.42 -16.68
CA TYR A 64 -14.18 -95.98 -16.95
C TYR A 64 -12.87 -95.21 -16.79
N ALA A 65 -11.75 -95.89 -16.54
CA ALA A 65 -10.45 -95.26 -16.31
C ALA A 65 -10.05 -94.23 -17.39
N PRO A 66 -10.28 -94.44 -18.70
CA PRO A 66 -9.93 -93.43 -19.71
C PRO A 66 -10.64 -92.09 -19.50
N VAL A 67 -11.94 -92.11 -19.19
CA VAL A 67 -12.74 -90.89 -18.95
C VAL A 67 -12.37 -90.26 -17.60
N LEU A 68 -12.21 -91.08 -16.57
CA LEU A 68 -11.84 -90.60 -15.23
C LEU A 68 -10.43 -90.02 -15.20
N MET A 69 -9.49 -90.56 -15.98
CA MET A 69 -8.16 -89.96 -16.15
C MET A 69 -8.24 -88.64 -16.91
N GLN A 70 -9.07 -88.50 -17.94
CA GLN A 70 -9.27 -87.21 -18.61
C GLN A 70 -9.79 -86.14 -17.65
N ILE A 71 -10.77 -86.48 -16.80
CA ILE A 71 -11.31 -85.57 -15.77
C ILE A 71 -10.22 -85.20 -14.76
N ARG A 72 -9.41 -86.17 -14.31
CA ARG A 72 -8.26 -85.91 -13.43
C ARG A 72 -7.25 -84.99 -14.10
N ASP A 73 -6.91 -85.22 -15.36
CA ASP A 73 -5.92 -84.41 -16.07
C ASP A 73 -6.42 -82.97 -16.35
N GLU A 74 -7.73 -82.77 -16.53
CA GLU A 74 -8.36 -81.44 -16.53
C GLU A 74 -8.27 -80.77 -15.17
N TYR A 75 -8.53 -81.52 -14.11
CA TYR A 75 -8.40 -81.06 -12.74
C TYR A 75 -6.96 -80.62 -12.40
N GLU A 76 -5.96 -81.44 -12.73
CA GLU A 76 -4.54 -81.11 -12.51
C GLU A 76 -4.13 -79.84 -13.27
N ARG A 77 -4.52 -79.71 -14.54
CA ARG A 77 -4.28 -78.49 -15.33
C ARG A 77 -4.87 -77.24 -14.67
N ALA A 78 -6.10 -77.33 -14.15
CA ALA A 78 -6.73 -76.21 -13.45
C ALA A 78 -5.99 -75.85 -12.14
N VAL A 79 -5.47 -76.85 -11.41
CA VAL A 79 -4.68 -76.63 -10.19
C VAL A 79 -3.32 -76.00 -10.52
N GLU A 80 -2.65 -76.46 -11.57
CA GLU A 80 -1.40 -75.89 -12.07
C GLU A 80 -1.57 -74.43 -12.49
N ASP A 81 -2.61 -74.10 -13.24
CA ASP A 81 -2.94 -72.73 -13.65
C ASP A 81 -3.17 -71.80 -12.44
N LEU A 82 -3.91 -72.28 -11.43
CA LEU A 82 -4.13 -71.55 -10.19
C LEU A 82 -2.82 -71.35 -9.41
N HIS A 83 -1.96 -72.37 -9.37
CA HIS A 83 -0.66 -72.27 -8.71
C HIS A 83 0.26 -71.25 -9.42
N ALA A 84 0.32 -71.27 -10.75
CA ALA A 84 1.09 -70.33 -11.56
C ALA A 84 0.66 -68.87 -11.31
N ARG A 85 -0.65 -68.62 -11.22
CA ARG A 85 -1.18 -67.29 -10.87
C ARG A 85 -0.83 -66.87 -9.44
N ASN A 86 -0.91 -67.80 -8.49
CA ASN A 86 -0.54 -67.53 -7.09
C ASN A 86 0.94 -67.16 -6.93
N LEU A 87 1.84 -67.77 -7.72
CA LEU A 87 3.26 -67.42 -7.72
C LEU A 87 3.54 -65.97 -8.14
N MET A 88 2.62 -65.32 -8.86
CA MET A 88 2.76 -63.91 -9.25
C MET A 88 2.41 -62.94 -8.11
N ILE A 89 1.62 -63.37 -7.13
CA ILE A 89 1.10 -62.49 -6.05
C ILE A 89 2.23 -61.84 -5.24
N PRO A 90 3.27 -62.55 -4.76
CA PRO A 90 4.35 -61.93 -3.99
C PRO A 90 5.11 -60.84 -4.77
N GLY A 91 5.31 -61.05 -6.08
CA GLY A 91 5.97 -60.07 -6.94
C GLY A 91 5.13 -58.81 -7.13
N LEU A 92 3.81 -58.97 -7.34
CA LEU A 92 2.88 -57.84 -7.38
C LEU A 92 2.82 -57.10 -6.04
N GLN A 93 2.83 -57.83 -4.92
CA GLN A 93 2.80 -57.27 -3.58
C GLN A 93 4.06 -56.45 -3.28
N THR A 94 5.23 -56.95 -3.69
CA THR A 94 6.51 -56.21 -3.59
C THR A 94 6.49 -54.94 -4.43
N ARG A 95 5.99 -55.00 -5.67
CA ARG A 95 5.86 -53.82 -6.54
C ARG A 95 4.91 -52.80 -5.95
N LEU A 96 3.76 -53.23 -5.42
CA LEU A 96 2.80 -52.35 -4.75
C LEU A 96 3.44 -51.65 -3.54
N GLN A 97 4.13 -52.39 -2.67
CA GLN A 97 4.83 -51.83 -1.50
C GLN A 97 5.93 -50.84 -1.89
N SER A 98 6.66 -51.12 -2.97
CA SER A 98 7.71 -50.20 -3.47
C SER A 98 7.11 -48.89 -3.99
N LEU A 99 5.98 -48.96 -4.72
CA LEU A 99 5.26 -47.79 -5.21
C LEU A 99 4.65 -46.99 -4.05
N GLU A 100 4.04 -47.66 -3.07
CA GLU A 100 3.49 -47.02 -1.89
C GLU A 100 4.58 -46.27 -1.11
N THR A 101 5.70 -46.92 -0.86
CA THR A 101 6.86 -46.32 -0.18
C THR A 101 7.38 -45.11 -0.95
N HIS A 102 7.53 -45.23 -2.27
CA HIS A 102 7.98 -44.14 -3.12
C HIS A 102 7.00 -42.94 -3.09
N CYS A 103 5.69 -43.18 -3.22
CA CYS A 103 4.67 -42.14 -3.15
C CYS A 103 4.67 -41.44 -1.78
N LEU A 104 4.77 -42.21 -0.68
CA LEU A 104 4.85 -41.65 0.68
C LEU A 104 6.10 -40.78 0.86
N GLN A 105 7.26 -41.23 0.36
CA GLN A 105 8.49 -40.45 0.39
C GLN A 105 8.34 -39.14 -0.40
N GLN A 106 7.81 -39.19 -1.63
CA GLN A 106 7.56 -37.99 -2.43
C GLN A 106 6.59 -37.02 -1.76
N LEU A 107 5.46 -37.51 -1.24
CA LEU A 107 4.49 -36.71 -0.49
C LEU A 107 5.15 -36.05 0.73
N SER A 108 5.97 -36.79 1.47
CA SER A 108 6.68 -36.26 2.63
C SER A 108 7.65 -35.14 2.23
N ALA A 109 8.42 -35.33 1.15
CA ALA A 109 9.38 -34.35 0.64
C ALA A 109 8.67 -33.07 0.15
N TYR A 110 7.62 -33.20 -0.67
CA TYR A 110 6.82 -32.06 -1.13
C TYR A 110 6.16 -31.32 0.05
N SER A 111 5.66 -32.05 1.05
CA SER A 111 5.06 -31.42 2.23
C SER A 111 6.08 -30.65 3.06
N ALA A 112 7.31 -31.17 3.20
CA ALA A 112 8.39 -30.50 3.91
C ALA A 112 8.85 -29.25 3.16
N GLU A 113 8.99 -29.34 1.83
CA GLU A 113 9.34 -28.20 0.99
C GLU A 113 8.26 -27.10 1.03
N ALA A 114 6.98 -27.47 0.94
CA ALA A 114 5.88 -26.52 1.02
C ALA A 114 5.86 -25.80 2.39
N LYS A 115 6.12 -26.53 3.49
CA LYS A 115 6.26 -25.93 4.83
C LYS A 115 7.44 -24.97 4.91
N ALA A 116 8.60 -25.34 4.37
CA ALA A 116 9.77 -24.47 4.33
C ALA A 116 9.51 -23.19 3.52
N ARG A 117 8.92 -23.32 2.32
CA ARG A 117 8.52 -22.17 1.49
C ARG A 117 7.51 -21.27 2.21
N SER A 118 6.52 -21.85 2.89
CA SER A 118 5.53 -21.10 3.68
C SER A 118 6.19 -20.28 4.79
N LEU A 119 7.15 -20.87 5.52
CA LEU A 119 7.89 -20.17 6.58
C LEU A 119 8.69 -18.97 6.03
N VAL A 120 9.40 -19.17 4.91
CA VAL A 120 10.15 -18.08 4.25
C VAL A 120 9.23 -16.95 3.83
N LEU A 121 8.08 -17.27 3.22
CA LEU A 121 7.11 -16.27 2.80
C LEU A 121 6.50 -15.52 3.98
N LYS A 122 6.16 -16.21 5.07
CA LYS A 122 5.67 -15.57 6.31
C LYS A 122 6.70 -14.61 6.90
N LYS A 123 7.98 -14.99 6.91
CA LYS A 123 9.07 -14.13 7.37
C LYS A 123 9.18 -12.87 6.51
N ARG A 124 9.21 -13.02 5.18
CA ARG A 124 9.21 -11.88 4.25
C ARG A 124 7.99 -10.98 4.42
N LEU A 125 6.80 -11.56 4.62
CA LEU A 125 5.59 -10.80 4.87
C LEU A 125 5.75 -9.94 6.13
N ALA A 126 6.21 -10.52 7.24
CA ALA A 126 6.44 -9.78 8.48
C ALA A 126 7.49 -8.66 8.30
N GLU A 127 8.60 -8.93 7.59
CA GLU A 127 9.61 -7.93 7.25
C GLU A 127 9.02 -6.77 6.43
N THR A 128 8.25 -7.06 5.39
CA THR A 128 7.60 -6.04 4.56
C THR A 128 6.55 -5.23 5.33
N GLN A 129 5.80 -5.88 6.23
CA GLN A 129 4.84 -5.20 7.10
C GLN A 129 5.55 -4.25 8.08
N ALA A 130 6.68 -4.66 8.65
CA ALA A 130 7.49 -3.81 9.52
C ALA A 130 8.07 -2.60 8.76
N LEU A 131 8.57 -2.81 7.54
CA LEU A 131 9.06 -1.71 6.68
C LEU A 131 7.95 -0.73 6.31
N LEU A 132 6.76 -1.23 5.97
CA LEU A 132 5.62 -0.38 5.67
C LEU A 132 5.22 0.45 6.90
N ALA A 133 5.16 -0.17 8.09
CA ALA A 133 4.87 0.55 9.34
C ALA A 133 5.92 1.62 9.68
N ALA A 134 7.21 1.33 9.44
CA ALA A 134 8.27 2.31 9.63
C ALA A 134 8.15 3.48 8.63
N SER A 135 7.83 3.19 7.36
CA SER A 135 7.62 4.22 6.34
C SER A 135 6.39 5.08 6.61
N THR A 136 5.28 4.50 7.07
CA THR A 136 4.09 5.28 7.45
C THR A 136 4.36 6.16 8.67
N ALA A 137 5.12 5.67 9.65
CA ALA A 137 5.54 6.47 10.80
C ALA A 137 6.44 7.65 10.39
N GLU A 138 7.43 7.42 9.51
CA GLU A 138 8.29 8.50 9.02
C GLU A 138 7.53 9.51 8.17
N ASN A 139 6.61 9.07 7.30
CA ASN A 139 5.74 9.98 6.56
C ASN A 139 4.86 10.83 7.48
N ALA A 140 4.33 10.25 8.57
CA ALA A 140 3.58 11.00 9.57
C ALA A 140 4.47 12.05 10.26
N ARG A 141 5.73 11.70 10.58
CA ARG A 141 6.72 12.60 11.17
C ARG A 141 7.05 13.77 10.23
N LEU A 142 7.35 13.48 8.96
CA LEU A 142 7.64 14.50 7.94
C LEU A 142 6.44 15.40 7.69
N THR A 143 5.22 14.84 7.66
CA THR A 143 3.98 15.62 7.51
C THR A 143 3.77 16.56 8.69
N ALA A 144 4.03 16.11 9.92
CA ALA A 144 3.95 16.95 11.11
C ALA A 144 5.01 18.07 11.11
N ALA A 145 6.25 17.74 10.74
CA ALA A 145 7.33 18.72 10.60
C ALA A 145 7.00 19.79 9.55
N LEU A 146 6.50 19.37 8.38
CA LEU A 146 6.09 20.29 7.32
C LEU A 146 4.95 21.23 7.76
N ARG A 147 3.96 20.71 8.52
CA ARG A 147 2.89 21.54 9.08
C ARG A 147 3.44 22.58 10.07
N SER A 148 4.31 22.16 10.98
CA SER A 148 4.94 23.08 11.93
C SER A 148 5.76 24.16 11.23
N GLU A 149 6.50 23.80 10.18
CA GLU A 149 7.31 24.76 9.44
C GLU A 149 6.43 25.76 8.68
N LYS A 150 5.32 25.31 8.09
CA LYS A 150 4.32 26.20 7.49
C LYS A 150 3.73 27.16 8.51
N ASP A 151 3.38 26.69 9.70
CA ASP A 151 2.85 27.54 10.77
C ASP A 151 3.88 28.56 11.28
N ASN A 152 5.16 28.20 11.29
CA ASN A 152 6.24 29.13 11.61
C ASN A 152 6.43 30.18 10.51
N ALA A 153 6.38 29.77 9.25
CA ALA A 153 6.48 30.67 8.10
C ALA A 153 5.32 31.67 8.07
N THR A 154 4.07 31.23 8.27
CA THR A 154 2.91 32.15 8.32
C THR A 154 3.00 33.14 9.48
N LYS A 155 3.47 32.71 10.66
CA LYS A 155 3.74 33.62 11.79
C LYS A 155 4.88 34.61 11.50
N ALA A 156 5.91 34.19 10.78
CA ALA A 156 7.00 35.06 10.38
C ALA A 156 6.52 36.11 9.37
N GLU A 157 5.74 35.69 8.37
CA GLU A 157 5.09 36.59 7.41
C GLU A 157 4.18 37.60 8.11
N SER A 158 3.33 37.17 9.04
CA SER A 158 2.44 38.08 9.77
C SER A 158 3.23 39.13 10.58
N LYS A 159 4.31 38.71 11.25
CA LYS A 159 5.20 39.63 11.99
C LYS A 159 5.87 40.63 11.04
N LEU A 160 6.35 40.18 9.89
CA LEU A 160 6.96 41.07 8.90
C LEU A 160 5.95 42.07 8.34
N THR A 161 4.70 41.65 8.10
CA THR A 161 3.63 42.58 7.67
C THR A 161 3.27 43.57 8.77
N ASP A 162 3.21 43.13 10.03
CA ASP A 162 2.93 44.00 11.17
C ASP A 162 4.05 45.04 11.35
N GLU A 163 5.31 44.61 11.32
CA GLU A 163 6.49 45.49 11.37
C GLU A 163 6.49 46.48 10.21
N ARG A 164 6.18 46.03 8.99
CA ARG A 164 6.10 46.91 7.83
C ARG A 164 5.02 47.97 7.98
N SER A 165 3.82 47.57 8.43
CA SER A 165 2.71 48.49 8.67
C SER A 165 3.05 49.53 9.74
N LEU A 166 3.79 49.13 10.78
CA LEU A 166 4.23 50.02 11.85
C LEU A 166 5.29 51.02 11.38
N VAL A 167 6.22 50.58 10.52
CA VAL A 167 7.19 51.46 9.87
C VAL A 167 6.47 52.47 8.97
N ASP A 168 5.53 52.02 8.16
CA ASP A 168 4.75 52.89 7.26
C ASP A 168 3.91 53.90 8.07
N ALA A 169 3.29 53.47 9.19
CA ALA A 169 2.57 54.36 10.09
C ALA A 169 3.47 55.41 10.75
N ARG A 170 4.69 55.04 11.18
CA ARG A 170 5.68 56.00 11.71
C ARG A 170 6.16 56.98 10.64
N ALA A 171 6.37 56.50 9.41
CA ALA A 171 6.74 57.35 8.29
C ALA A 171 5.63 58.38 7.99
N LEU A 172 4.37 57.94 7.99
CA LEU A 172 3.21 58.81 7.83
C LEU A 172 3.11 59.83 8.97
N GLN A 173 3.25 59.41 10.23
CA GLN A 173 3.25 60.32 11.39
C GLN A 173 4.32 61.41 11.27
N LYS A 174 5.53 61.04 10.83
CA LYS A 174 6.62 62.00 10.59
C LYS A 174 6.31 62.96 9.45
N ALA A 175 5.70 62.48 8.37
CA ALA A 175 5.26 63.33 7.26
C ALA A 175 4.16 64.30 7.70
N THR A 176 3.16 63.84 8.45
CA THR A 176 2.09 64.67 9.01
C THR A 176 2.63 65.74 9.95
N ALA A 177 3.58 65.41 10.83
CA ALA A 177 4.21 66.39 11.72
C ALA A 177 4.95 67.50 10.93
N ARG A 178 5.67 67.12 9.87
CA ARG A 178 6.32 68.09 8.96
C ARG A 178 5.31 68.97 8.24
N TYR A 179 4.19 68.41 7.80
CA TYR A 179 3.12 69.17 7.17
C TYR A 179 2.54 70.23 8.11
N TYR A 180 2.21 69.86 9.35
CA TYR A 180 1.71 70.83 10.34
C TYR A 180 2.74 71.92 10.65
N HIS A 181 4.02 71.57 10.81
CA HIS A 181 5.10 72.55 10.99
C HIS A 181 5.17 73.55 9.82
N ALA A 182 5.06 73.06 8.58
CA ALA A 182 5.04 73.92 7.41
C ALA A 182 3.78 74.82 7.36
N CYS A 183 2.63 74.34 7.84
CA CYS A 183 1.43 75.18 7.98
C CYS A 183 1.63 76.32 9.00
N ASP A 184 2.27 76.03 10.13
CA ASP A 184 2.59 77.04 11.15
C ASP A 184 3.58 78.08 10.59
N GLU A 185 4.64 77.64 9.91
CA GLU A 185 5.57 78.53 9.20
C GLU A 185 4.86 79.40 8.15
N LEU A 186 3.95 78.81 7.37
CA LEU A 186 3.14 79.55 6.40
C LEU A 186 2.22 80.57 7.06
N ALA A 187 1.68 80.27 8.25
CA ALA A 187 0.86 81.22 9.00
C ALA A 187 1.70 82.40 9.51
N GLU A 188 2.89 82.14 10.04
CA GLU A 188 3.84 83.18 10.47
C GLU A 188 4.36 84.01 9.29
N LEU A 189 4.65 83.37 8.15
CA LEU A 189 5.01 84.06 6.91
C LEU A 189 3.87 84.95 6.43
N LYS A 190 2.62 84.47 6.43
CA LYS A 190 1.45 85.29 6.08
C LYS A 190 1.30 86.49 7.01
N LYS A 191 1.50 86.31 8.32
CA LYS A 191 1.47 87.41 9.30
C LYS A 191 2.57 88.43 9.03
N SER A 192 3.76 87.95 8.71
CA SER A 192 4.91 88.80 8.36
C SER A 192 4.68 89.58 7.06
N VAL A 193 4.11 88.93 6.04
CA VAL A 193 3.70 89.58 4.78
C VAL A 193 2.66 90.66 5.06
N ALA A 194 1.61 90.37 5.83
CA ALA A 194 0.60 91.37 6.20
C ALA A 194 1.20 92.58 6.95
N ALA A 195 2.14 92.34 7.86
CA ALA A 195 2.84 93.41 8.56
C ALA A 195 3.72 94.26 7.62
N LEU A 196 4.41 93.63 6.67
CA LEU A 196 5.19 94.33 5.65
C LEU A 196 4.31 95.10 4.66
N GLU A 197 3.14 94.57 4.29
CA GLU A 197 2.15 95.30 3.47
C GLU A 197 1.60 96.52 4.22
N GLU A 198 1.32 96.41 5.52
CA GLU A 198 0.90 97.55 6.35
C GLU A 198 2.01 98.60 6.47
N GLN A 199 3.26 98.18 6.69
CA GLN A 199 4.41 99.07 6.73
C GLN A 199 4.66 99.75 5.38
N GLY A 200 4.64 99.00 4.28
CA GLY A 200 4.82 99.53 2.93
C GLY A 200 3.72 100.53 2.56
N ASN A 201 2.45 100.24 2.87
CA ASN A 201 1.36 101.20 2.68
C ASN A 201 1.54 102.47 3.55
N GLY A 202 2.00 102.32 4.80
CA GLY A 202 2.32 103.45 5.67
C GLY A 202 3.48 104.31 5.15
N GLU A 203 4.54 103.68 4.63
CA GLU A 203 5.68 104.36 4.02
C GLU A 203 5.31 105.07 2.72
N HIS A 204 4.48 104.46 1.87
CA HIS A 204 3.95 105.12 0.67
C HIS A 204 3.08 106.32 1.00
N VAL A 205 2.18 106.20 1.98
CA VAL A 205 1.36 107.32 2.45
C VAL A 205 2.23 108.43 3.07
N ALA A 206 3.28 108.08 3.81
CA ALA A 206 4.21 109.05 4.38
C ALA A 206 5.05 109.76 3.30
N ALA A 207 5.51 109.02 2.29
CA ALA A 207 6.24 109.57 1.14
C ALA A 207 5.36 110.51 0.30
N ASP A 208 4.11 110.13 0.04
CA ASP A 208 3.13 110.97 -0.65
C ASP A 208 2.84 112.23 0.16
N LYS A 209 2.64 112.12 1.47
CA LYS A 209 2.41 113.26 2.36
C LYS A 209 3.60 114.23 2.36
N ASN A 210 4.84 113.71 2.41
CA ASN A 210 6.05 114.54 2.33
C ASN A 210 6.18 115.22 0.96
N THR A 211 5.84 114.53 -0.12
CA THR A 211 5.83 115.09 -1.47
C THR A 211 4.77 116.19 -1.59
N ILE A 212 3.58 115.97 -1.05
CA ILE A 212 2.52 116.99 -0.98
C ILE A 212 3.00 118.21 -0.18
N VAL A 213 3.64 118.01 0.98
CA VAL A 213 4.18 119.13 1.79
C VAL A 213 5.24 119.92 1.02
N LEU A 214 6.14 119.24 0.31
CA LEU A 214 7.15 119.89 -0.54
C LEU A 214 6.50 120.69 -1.67
N LEU A 215 5.57 120.08 -2.41
CA LEU A 215 4.83 120.75 -3.49
C LEU A 215 4.01 121.93 -2.97
N SER A 216 3.34 121.80 -1.82
CA SER A 216 2.60 122.89 -1.19
C SER A 216 3.53 124.03 -0.75
N ARG A 217 4.75 123.72 -0.30
CA ARG A 217 5.75 124.72 0.03
C ARG A 217 6.24 125.46 -1.22
N GLU A 218 6.54 124.74 -2.30
CA GLU A 218 6.90 125.33 -3.58
C GLU A 218 5.77 126.20 -4.16
N GLU A 219 4.51 125.76 -4.04
CA GLU A 219 3.34 126.56 -4.46
C GLU A 219 3.18 127.83 -3.63
N GLN A 220 3.47 127.77 -2.32
CA GLN A 220 3.41 128.93 -1.43
C GLN A 220 4.57 129.90 -1.69
N GLU A 221 5.76 129.40 -2.01
CA GLU A 221 6.92 130.19 -2.47
C GLU A 221 6.65 130.85 -3.83
N LEU A 222 6.02 130.14 -4.77
CA LEU A 222 5.57 130.71 -6.05
C LEU A 222 4.45 131.75 -5.87
N SER A 223 3.50 131.49 -4.97
CA SER A 223 2.40 132.43 -4.68
C SER A 223 2.92 133.69 -4.00
N THR A 224 3.89 133.59 -3.10
CA THR A 224 4.57 134.75 -2.48
C THR A 224 5.44 135.50 -3.47
N ALA A 225 6.13 134.81 -4.39
CA ALA A 225 6.83 135.44 -5.51
C ALA A 225 5.86 136.16 -6.46
N LEU A 226 4.67 135.60 -6.72
CA LEU A 226 3.63 136.21 -7.54
C LEU A 226 2.99 137.42 -6.85
N THR A 227 2.77 137.39 -5.53
CA THR A 227 2.28 138.56 -4.79
C THR A 227 3.35 139.64 -4.68
N ALA A 228 4.62 139.29 -4.53
CA ALA A 228 5.74 140.23 -4.60
C ALA A 228 5.88 140.85 -6.01
N SER A 229 5.67 140.06 -7.08
CA SER A 229 5.63 140.53 -8.46
C SER A 229 4.43 141.45 -8.73
N SER A 230 3.24 141.12 -8.21
CA SER A 230 2.04 141.98 -8.31
C SER A 230 2.17 143.25 -7.47
N ALA A 231 2.87 143.21 -6.34
CA ALA A 231 3.19 144.40 -5.53
C ALA A 231 4.26 145.30 -6.19
N MET A 232 5.15 144.74 -7.00
CA MET A 232 6.05 145.53 -7.86
C MET A 232 5.31 146.14 -9.07
N HIS A 233 4.27 145.47 -9.60
CA HIS A 233 3.48 146.01 -10.71
C HIS A 233 2.54 147.16 -10.30
N PHE A 234 2.07 147.18 -9.04
CA PHE A 234 1.25 148.28 -8.51
C PHE A 234 2.03 149.59 -8.28
N ASN A 235 3.37 149.52 -8.19
CA ASN A 235 4.22 150.72 -8.06
C ASN A 235 4.73 151.26 -9.42
N GLN A 236 4.41 150.61 -10.54
CA GLN A 236 4.90 151.00 -11.86
C GLN A 236 3.83 151.65 -12.76
N ASP A 237 2.54 151.51 -12.43
CA ASP A 237 1.44 152.14 -13.19
C ASP A 237 0.93 153.49 -12.61
N MET A 238 1.65 154.09 -11.65
CA MET A 238 1.36 155.44 -11.13
C MET A 238 2.30 156.53 -11.67
N MET A 239 2.77 156.40 -12.90
CA MET A 239 3.22 157.52 -13.73
C MET A 239 3.09 157.12 -15.20
N ILE A 240 2.37 157.97 -15.96
CA ILE A 240 2.06 157.89 -17.41
C ILE A 240 0.71 157.18 -17.66
N THR A 241 -0.43 157.82 -17.97
CA THR A 241 -0.81 159.19 -18.35
C THR A 241 -2.34 159.24 -18.52
N ASP A 242 -2.98 160.26 -17.95
CA ASP A 242 -4.16 161.04 -18.44
C ASP A 242 -4.11 162.32 -17.57
N MET A 243 -3.98 163.56 -18.07
CA MET A 243 -4.50 164.18 -19.30
C MET A 243 -5.99 164.01 -19.49
#